data_AF-A0A1G9Q4Z6-F1
#
_entry.id   AF-A0A1G9Q4Z6-F1
#
_cell.length_a   1.000
_cell.length_b   1.000
_cell.length_c   1.000
_cell.angle_alpha   90.00
_cell.angle_beta   90.00
_cell.angle_gamma   90.00
#
_symmetry.space_group_name_H-M   'P 1'
#
loop_
_entity.id
_entity.type
_entity.pdbx_description
1 polymer ?
#
loop_
_entity_poly.entity_id
_entity_poly.type
_entity_poly.pdbx_seq_one_letter_code
_entity_poly.pdbx_strand_id
1 'polypeptide(L)'
;MTKDNRKDPQRPSHVENDEPQDPSRRDLLKGAGAGAVAAGAVGLGAGQAEAHPGEGPLGENLKNPYGGRPAGGISLPEYFRPTKYMTGSNANYFPLSEQLGPDEMRISFCGSTPYPPREDQAGTCIMVELGNGKRFFFDFGSGCVRNIVGMQVPGQLINDIFISHLHVDHYADIPYIYPFRAWSGGYTPLRIHGPSGRTPELGTQGMVNGMKQMLKWHLEAFDVFPIGDGYEIEVNEFDFRQEGGVVYDEDGVVVRSWPRSHAKDGAVGYRLDWNGL
;
A
#
# COMPACT_ATOMS: atom_id res chain seq x y z
N MET A 1 57.91 -26.86 8.32
CA MET A 1 57.37 -27.91 9.21
C MET A 1 56.88 -27.24 10.48
N THR A 2 55.62 -26.82 10.49
CA THR A 2 54.89 -26.33 11.66
C THR A 2 53.45 -26.80 11.46
N LYS A 3 53.06 -27.82 12.23
CA LYS A 3 51.72 -28.41 12.22
C LYS A 3 50.85 -27.56 13.13
N ASP A 4 49.81 -26.93 12.58
CA ASP A 4 48.76 -26.29 13.35
C ASP A 4 47.62 -27.29 13.59
N ASN A 5 47.39 -27.57 14.87
CA ASN A 5 46.42 -28.50 15.42
C ASN A 5 45.07 -27.78 15.62
N ARG A 6 44.16 -27.90 14.66
CA ARG A 6 42.74 -27.62 14.92
C ARG A 6 42.03 -28.93 15.28
N LYS A 7 41.72 -29.07 16.57
CA LYS A 7 40.83 -30.11 17.10
C LYS A 7 39.39 -29.76 16.76
N ASP A 8 38.70 -30.67 16.07
CA ASP A 8 37.25 -30.71 15.93
C ASP A 8 36.56 -30.84 17.29
N PRO A 9 35.54 -30.02 17.62
CA PRO A 9 34.63 -30.34 18.69
C PRO A 9 33.54 -31.30 18.20
N GLN A 10 33.49 -32.45 18.86
CA GLN A 10 32.52 -33.53 18.69
C GLN A 10 31.05 -33.05 18.72
N ARG A 11 30.29 -33.51 17.72
CA ARG A 11 28.82 -33.46 17.66
C ARG A 11 28.23 -34.45 18.70
N PRO A 12 27.31 -34.05 19.59
CA PRO A 12 26.53 -35.02 20.35
C PRO A 12 25.44 -35.65 19.49
N SER A 13 25.26 -36.94 19.70
CA SER A 13 24.30 -37.85 19.08
C SER A 13 22.85 -37.63 19.53
N HIS A 14 21.92 -37.88 18.60
CA HIS A 14 20.54 -38.34 18.75
C HIS A 14 19.69 -37.78 19.91
N VAL A 15 18.70 -36.95 19.55
CA VAL A 15 17.42 -36.82 20.26
C VAL A 15 16.32 -37.16 19.26
N GLU A 16 15.41 -38.05 19.68
CA GLU A 16 14.27 -38.56 18.92
C GLU A 16 13.32 -37.45 18.46
N ASN A 17 12.76 -37.67 17.26
CA ASN A 17 11.76 -36.84 16.61
C ASN A 17 10.42 -36.93 17.34
N ASP A 18 9.80 -35.78 17.61
CA ASP A 18 8.34 -35.67 17.74
C ASP A 18 7.91 -34.42 16.97
N GLU A 19 7.73 -34.56 15.66
CA GLU A 19 7.05 -33.57 14.83
C GLU A 19 5.53 -33.86 14.84
N PRO A 20 4.66 -32.87 15.10
CA PRO A 20 3.24 -33.02 14.84
C PRO A 20 3.00 -33.06 13.32
N GLN A 21 2.46 -34.17 12.84
CA GLN A 21 2.10 -34.37 11.43
C GLN A 21 1.00 -33.40 11.00
N ASP A 22 1.32 -32.55 10.01
CA ASP A 22 0.37 -31.72 9.28
C ASP A 22 -0.40 -32.61 8.26
N PRO A 23 -1.74 -32.69 8.30
CA PRO A 23 -2.49 -33.54 7.39
C PRO A 23 -2.42 -32.99 5.97
N SER A 24 -1.75 -33.74 5.09
CA SER A 24 -1.69 -33.46 3.65
C SER A 24 -3.09 -33.35 3.04
N ARG A 25 -3.23 -32.48 2.04
CA ARG A 25 -4.45 -32.17 1.25
C ARG A 25 -5.17 -33.36 0.58
N ARG A 26 -4.81 -34.61 0.88
CA ARG A 26 -5.43 -35.83 0.34
C ARG A 26 -6.54 -36.43 1.21
N ASP A 27 -6.67 -36.03 2.49
CA ASP A 27 -7.68 -36.62 3.37
C ASP A 27 -9.04 -35.89 3.39
N LEU A 28 -9.16 -34.73 2.77
CA LEU A 28 -10.44 -34.00 2.69
C LEU A 28 -11.41 -34.54 1.61
N LEU A 29 -10.97 -35.46 0.75
CA LEU A 29 -11.74 -35.93 -0.42
C LEU A 29 -12.45 -37.28 -0.22
N LYS A 30 -12.43 -37.87 0.98
CA LYS A 30 -13.17 -39.11 1.28
C LYS A 30 -14.45 -38.93 2.09
N GLY A 31 -14.90 -37.69 2.31
CA GLY A 31 -16.11 -37.37 3.08
C GLY A 31 -17.38 -37.06 2.28
N ALA A 32 -17.36 -37.17 0.95
CA ALA A 32 -18.50 -36.84 0.10
C ALA A 32 -18.99 -38.08 -0.66
N GLY A 33 -19.89 -38.85 -0.05
CA GLY A 33 -20.53 -39.99 -0.71
C GLY A 33 -21.73 -40.53 0.06
N ALA A 34 -22.91 -40.33 -0.56
CA ALA A 34 -24.20 -40.98 -0.30
C ALA A 34 -25.12 -40.39 0.80
N GLY A 35 -26.12 -39.64 0.33
CA GLY A 35 -27.29 -39.23 1.09
C GLY A 35 -28.24 -38.36 0.25
N ALA A 36 -28.79 -38.89 -0.85
CA ALA A 36 -29.97 -38.30 -1.48
C ALA A 36 -31.19 -38.54 -0.56
N VAL A 37 -32.08 -37.55 -0.36
CA VAL A 37 -33.48 -37.50 -0.82
C VAL A 37 -34.10 -36.12 -0.49
N ALA A 38 -34.96 -35.66 -1.40
CA ALA A 38 -36.19 -34.87 -1.19
C ALA A 38 -36.17 -33.36 -1.53
N ALA A 39 -36.80 -33.07 -2.67
CA ALA A 39 -37.28 -31.77 -3.08
C ALA A 39 -38.30 -31.20 -2.08
N GLY A 40 -38.13 -29.91 -1.76
CA GLY A 40 -39.11 -29.10 -1.05
C GLY A 40 -38.95 -27.65 -1.48
N ALA A 41 -39.69 -27.25 -2.52
CA ALA A 41 -39.84 -25.85 -2.89
C ALA A 41 -40.65 -25.14 -1.79
N VAL A 42 -39.97 -24.46 -0.88
CA VAL A 42 -40.61 -23.52 0.05
C VAL A 42 -40.50 -22.13 -0.58
N GLY A 43 -41.61 -21.66 -1.14
CA GLY A 43 -41.76 -20.28 -1.57
C GLY A 43 -41.61 -19.36 -0.36
N LEU A 44 -40.50 -18.62 -0.29
CA LEU A 44 -40.37 -17.49 0.61
C LEU A 44 -41.06 -16.30 -0.05
N GLY A 45 -42.32 -16.07 0.33
CA GLY A 45 -43.04 -14.87 -0.04
C GLY A 45 -42.27 -13.63 0.42
N ALA A 46 -41.98 -12.74 -0.52
CA ALA A 46 -41.52 -11.39 -0.23
C ALA A 46 -42.67 -10.60 0.40
N GLY A 47 -42.77 -10.64 1.72
CA GLY A 47 -43.59 -9.68 2.46
C GLY A 47 -42.92 -8.30 2.39
N GLN A 48 -43.62 -7.31 1.84
CA GLN A 48 -43.20 -5.91 1.83
C GLN A 48 -43.02 -5.40 3.27
N ALA A 49 -41.92 -4.68 3.50
CA ALA A 49 -41.58 -4.08 4.77
C ALA A 49 -42.15 -2.65 4.86
N GLU A 50 -42.58 -2.24 6.05
CA GLU A 50 -42.68 -0.82 6.40
C GLU A 50 -41.67 -0.51 7.51
N ALA A 51 -40.88 0.55 7.30
CA ALA A 51 -39.94 1.09 8.27
C ALA A 51 -40.64 2.13 9.15
N HIS A 52 -40.45 2.07 10.47
CA HIS A 52 -40.86 3.14 11.37
C HIS A 52 -39.84 4.28 11.36
N PRO A 53 -40.29 5.55 11.43
CA PRO A 53 -39.42 6.69 11.22
C PRO A 53 -38.49 6.83 12.41
N GLY A 54 -37.21 6.87 12.06
CA GLY A 54 -36.18 7.30 12.95
C GLY A 54 -35.43 8.44 12.28
N GLU A 55 -35.32 9.51 13.01
CA GLU A 55 -35.21 10.84 12.48
C GLU A 55 -33.70 11.27 12.90
N GLY A 56 -32.92 12.10 12.17
CA GLY A 56 -31.48 12.46 12.40
C GLY A 56 -31.06 13.70 13.28
N PRO A 57 -29.79 14.18 13.25
CA PRO A 57 -29.20 15.17 14.20
C PRO A 57 -29.77 16.61 14.14
N LEU A 58 -30.96 16.79 13.55
CA LEU A 58 -31.73 18.02 13.38
C LEU A 58 -33.07 18.01 14.18
N GLY A 59 -33.18 17.19 15.22
CA GLY A 59 -34.46 17.02 15.97
C GLY A 59 -35.22 15.77 15.56
N GLU A 60 -34.44 14.80 15.15
CA GLU A 60 -34.84 13.62 14.50
C GLU A 60 -34.73 12.30 15.42
N ASN A 61 -35.66 11.34 15.57
CA ASN A 61 -35.60 10.01 16.26
C ASN A 61 -34.58 8.90 15.80
N LEU A 62 -33.26 8.99 15.93
CA LEU A 62 -32.37 7.91 15.43
C LEU A 62 -32.60 6.56 16.18
N LYS A 63 -32.88 5.45 15.48
CA LYS A 63 -32.97 4.08 16.06
C LYS A 63 -31.89 3.13 15.54
N ASN A 64 -31.36 2.31 16.46
CA ASN A 64 -30.42 1.22 16.20
C ASN A 64 -31.07 0.13 15.32
N PRO A 65 -30.53 -0.22 14.15
CA PRO A 65 -31.10 -1.28 13.33
C PRO A 65 -30.50 -2.67 13.59
N TYR A 66 -29.55 -2.86 14.52
CA TYR A 66 -28.99 -4.19 14.83
C TYR A 66 -29.86 -4.97 15.84
N GLY A 67 -31.16 -5.10 15.61
CA GLY A 67 -31.45 -6.03 14.53
C GLY A 67 -32.75 -5.81 13.77
N GLY A 68 -32.59 -5.65 12.46
CA GLY A 68 -33.30 -6.36 11.41
C GLY A 68 -32.29 -7.10 10.51
N ARG A 69 -32.25 -8.44 10.68
CA ARG A 69 -31.55 -9.52 9.92
C ARG A 69 -30.04 -9.38 9.64
N PRO A 70 -29.28 -10.51 9.70
CA PRO A 70 -28.08 -10.62 8.87
C PRO A 70 -28.48 -10.30 7.42
N ALA A 71 -27.80 -9.32 6.82
CA ALA A 71 -28.10 -8.67 5.53
C ALA A 71 -29.02 -7.42 5.53
N GLY A 72 -29.49 -6.92 6.68
CA GLY A 72 -30.31 -5.69 6.77
C GLY A 72 -29.62 -4.50 7.43
N GLY A 73 -28.30 -4.35 7.23
CA GLY A 73 -27.46 -3.35 7.92
C GLY A 73 -28.00 -1.92 7.87
N ILE A 74 -27.55 -1.09 8.82
CA ILE A 74 -27.83 0.36 8.87
C ILE A 74 -27.63 0.93 7.47
N SER A 75 -28.64 1.61 6.92
CA SER A 75 -28.38 2.47 5.77
C SER A 75 -27.41 3.53 6.25
N LEU A 76 -26.14 3.38 5.91
CA LEU A 76 -25.14 4.39 6.21
C LEU A 76 -25.70 5.76 5.78
N PRO A 77 -25.45 6.83 6.54
CA PRO A 77 -25.74 8.19 6.06
C PRO A 77 -25.26 8.32 4.62
N GLU A 78 -25.93 9.11 3.79
CA GLU A 78 -25.63 9.13 2.34
C GLU A 78 -24.14 9.32 2.03
N TYR A 79 -23.44 10.14 2.83
CA TYR A 79 -22.00 10.39 2.75
C TYR A 79 -21.09 9.25 3.25
N PHE A 80 -21.64 8.23 3.91
CA PHE A 80 -20.96 7.01 4.32
C PHE A 80 -21.39 5.79 3.50
N ARG A 81 -22.36 5.92 2.59
CA ARG A 81 -22.76 4.79 1.75
C ARG A 81 -21.61 4.43 0.81
N PRO A 82 -21.39 3.14 0.55
CA PRO A 82 -20.46 2.74 -0.48
C PRO A 82 -20.83 3.37 -1.81
N THR A 83 -19.82 3.70 -2.60
CA THR A 83 -20.04 4.09 -3.98
C THR A 83 -20.65 2.90 -4.73
N LYS A 84 -21.34 3.17 -5.84
CA LYS A 84 -21.84 2.11 -6.74
C LYS A 84 -20.72 1.25 -7.35
N TYR A 85 -19.46 1.66 -7.19
CA TYR A 85 -18.27 1.00 -7.73
C TYR A 85 -17.65 0.00 -6.74
N MET A 86 -18.02 0.08 -5.46
CA MET A 86 -17.72 -0.95 -4.45
C MET A 86 -18.61 -2.18 -4.66
N THR A 87 -18.31 -2.97 -5.69
CA THR A 87 -19.12 -4.11 -6.14
C THR A 87 -18.73 -5.44 -5.50
N GLY A 88 -17.64 -5.49 -4.73
CA GLY A 88 -17.12 -6.70 -4.11
C GLY A 88 -17.80 -7.05 -2.79
N SER A 89 -17.09 -7.77 -1.94
CA SER A 89 -17.58 -8.03 -0.59
C SER A 89 -17.68 -6.70 0.15
N ASN A 90 -18.86 -6.35 0.65
CA ASN A 90 -19.07 -5.18 1.52
C ASN A 90 -18.17 -5.15 2.78
N ALA A 91 -17.40 -6.23 3.03
CA ALA A 91 -16.48 -6.36 4.16
C ALA A 91 -15.00 -6.36 3.78
N ASN A 92 -14.62 -6.74 2.54
CA ASN A 92 -13.22 -6.94 2.17
C ASN A 92 -12.96 -6.54 0.72
N TYR A 93 -11.85 -5.84 0.50
CA TYR A 93 -11.34 -5.54 -0.83
C TYR A 93 -10.45 -6.67 -1.35
N PHE A 94 -10.70 -7.12 -2.58
CA PHE A 94 -9.80 -8.01 -3.31
C PHE A 94 -9.18 -7.23 -4.49
N PRO A 95 -7.85 -7.27 -4.68
CA PRO A 95 -7.20 -6.57 -5.77
C PRO A 95 -7.83 -6.87 -7.15
N LEU A 96 -8.09 -5.82 -7.94
CA LEU A 96 -8.73 -5.86 -9.26
C LEU A 96 -10.20 -6.36 -9.29
N SER A 97 -10.85 -6.61 -8.15
CA SER A 97 -12.26 -7.03 -8.13
C SER A 97 -13.26 -5.87 -8.25
N GLU A 98 -12.80 -4.64 -8.03
CA GLU A 98 -13.64 -3.44 -8.02
C GLU A 98 -13.01 -2.38 -8.92
N GLN A 99 -13.83 -1.84 -9.83
CA GLN A 99 -13.44 -0.66 -10.61
C GLN A 99 -13.43 0.55 -9.68
N LEU A 100 -12.49 1.48 -9.89
CA LEU A 100 -12.49 2.75 -9.15
C LEU A 100 -13.33 3.77 -9.91
N GLY A 101 -14.34 4.32 -9.25
CA GLY A 101 -15.25 5.31 -9.85
C GLY A 101 -14.55 6.63 -10.22
N PRO A 102 -15.10 7.41 -11.17
CA PRO A 102 -14.50 8.67 -11.62
C PRO A 102 -14.48 9.78 -10.55
N ASP A 103 -15.28 9.65 -9.50
CA ASP A 103 -15.36 10.55 -8.34
C ASP A 103 -15.03 9.79 -7.03
N GLU A 104 -14.07 8.86 -7.11
CA GLU A 104 -13.71 7.97 -6.00
C GLU A 104 -12.20 7.92 -5.79
N MET A 105 -11.80 7.87 -4.51
CA MET A 105 -10.42 7.71 -4.08
C MET A 105 -10.31 6.42 -3.25
N ARG A 106 -9.28 5.61 -3.51
CA ARG A 106 -8.95 4.44 -2.70
C ARG A 106 -7.58 4.61 -2.05
N ILE A 107 -7.55 4.51 -0.73
CA ILE A 107 -6.33 4.65 0.07
C ILE A 107 -5.96 3.28 0.63
N SER A 108 -4.76 2.80 0.31
CA SER A 108 -4.23 1.52 0.76
C SER A 108 -2.95 1.75 1.56
N PHE A 109 -2.89 1.18 2.77
CA PHE A 109 -1.67 1.19 3.59
C PHE A 109 -0.78 0.02 3.16
N CYS A 110 0.18 0.30 2.28
CA CYS A 110 1.16 -0.68 1.80
C CYS A 110 2.30 -0.92 2.82
N GLY A 111 2.36 -0.13 3.88
CA GLY A 111 3.11 -0.44 5.09
C GLY A 111 2.86 0.57 6.19
N SER A 112 3.16 0.18 7.43
CA SER A 112 2.68 0.85 8.65
C SER A 112 3.62 0.70 9.85
N THR A 113 4.86 0.24 9.66
CA THR A 113 5.85 0.17 10.75
C THR A 113 7.07 1.05 10.45
N PRO A 114 7.57 1.83 11.42
CA PRO A 114 8.85 2.52 11.26
C PRO A 114 10.03 1.59 11.60
N TYR A 115 10.02 1.01 12.80
CA TYR A 115 11.06 0.12 13.32
C TYR A 115 10.55 -0.61 14.58
N PRO A 116 10.97 -1.85 14.88
CA PRO A 116 11.73 -2.75 14.01
C PRO A 116 10.90 -3.26 12.82
N PRO A 117 11.55 -3.72 11.74
CA PRO A 117 10.84 -4.42 10.68
C PRO A 117 10.19 -5.68 11.24
N ARG A 118 8.95 -5.96 10.80
CA ARG A 118 8.22 -7.18 11.14
C ARG A 118 7.85 -7.92 9.87
N GLU A 119 7.72 -9.24 9.96
CA GLU A 119 7.32 -10.05 8.81
C GLU A 119 5.94 -9.62 8.25
N ASP A 120 5.03 -9.25 9.16
CA ASP A 120 3.64 -8.90 8.90
C ASP A 120 3.41 -7.41 8.59
N GLN A 121 4.39 -6.53 8.81
CA GLN A 121 4.24 -5.09 8.63
C GLN A 121 5.46 -4.49 7.94
N ALA A 122 5.23 -3.96 6.73
CA ALA A 122 6.23 -3.23 5.94
C ALA A 122 6.42 -1.78 6.44
N GLY A 123 7.52 -1.16 5.99
CA GLY A 123 7.87 0.24 6.19
C GLY A 123 6.78 1.20 5.70
N THR A 124 6.71 2.41 6.26
CA THR A 124 5.65 3.38 5.96
C THR A 124 5.48 3.59 4.44
N CYS A 125 4.27 3.32 3.95
CA CYS A 125 3.88 3.62 2.57
C CYS A 125 2.36 3.64 2.47
N ILE A 126 1.81 4.73 1.94
CA ILE A 126 0.39 4.90 1.65
C ILE A 126 0.22 5.10 0.16
N MET A 127 -0.52 4.19 -0.48
CA MET A 127 -0.87 4.29 -1.89
C MET A 127 -2.26 4.92 -2.02
N VAL A 128 -2.36 5.98 -2.80
CA VAL A 128 -3.63 6.67 -3.13
C VAL A 128 -3.91 6.46 -4.61
N GLU A 129 -5.03 5.82 -4.91
CA GLU A 129 -5.54 5.61 -6.26
C GLU A 129 -6.73 6.53 -6.50
N LEU A 130 -6.76 7.19 -7.66
CA LEU A 130 -7.83 8.12 -8.05
C LEU A 130 -8.61 7.58 -9.25
N GLY A 131 -9.89 7.92 -9.32
CA GLY A 131 -10.79 7.57 -10.43
C GLY A 131 -10.34 7.99 -11.82
N ASN A 132 -9.49 9.02 -11.93
CA ASN A 132 -8.87 9.43 -13.20
C ASN A 132 -7.69 8.52 -13.63
N GLY A 133 -7.42 7.46 -12.88
CA GLY A 133 -6.37 6.48 -13.15
C GLY A 133 -4.99 6.84 -12.56
N LYS A 134 -4.84 8.02 -11.92
CA LYS A 134 -3.60 8.39 -11.25
C LYS A 134 -3.39 7.60 -9.96
N ARG A 135 -2.12 7.39 -9.63
CA ARG A 135 -1.69 6.73 -8.41
C ARG A 135 -0.52 7.48 -7.80
N PHE A 136 -0.62 7.78 -6.52
CA PHE A 136 0.38 8.49 -5.74
C PHE A 136 0.83 7.62 -4.57
N PHE A 137 2.11 7.70 -4.23
CA PHE A 137 2.69 6.96 -3.12
C PHE A 137 3.25 7.95 -2.10
N PHE A 138 2.75 7.94 -0.89
CA PHE A 138 3.25 8.76 0.22
C PHE A 138 4.14 7.89 1.10
N ASP A 139 5.42 8.22 1.12
CA ASP A 139 6.52 7.41 1.58
C ASP A 139 6.65 6.06 0.85
N PHE A 140 7.81 5.44 0.99
CA PHE A 140 8.21 4.24 0.27
C PHE A 140 9.19 3.39 1.09
N GLY A 141 8.73 3.03 2.29
CA GLY A 141 9.50 2.30 3.29
C GLY A 141 9.81 0.84 2.95
N SER A 142 10.67 0.21 3.76
CA SER A 142 11.19 -1.13 3.49
C SER A 142 10.11 -2.20 3.37
N GLY A 143 10.10 -2.94 2.27
CA GLY A 143 9.14 -4.01 2.00
C GLY A 143 7.75 -3.52 1.57
N CYS A 144 7.55 -2.24 1.23
CA CYS A 144 6.27 -1.77 0.70
C CYS A 144 6.03 -2.29 -0.72
N VAL A 145 7.08 -2.54 -1.51
CA VAL A 145 6.95 -3.00 -2.91
C VAL A 145 6.24 -4.35 -2.99
N ARG A 146 6.54 -5.30 -2.09
CA ARG A 146 5.83 -6.60 -2.07
C ARG A 146 4.32 -6.43 -1.84
N ASN A 147 3.90 -5.45 -1.06
CA ASN A 147 2.49 -5.18 -0.78
C ASN A 147 1.82 -4.46 -1.95
N ILE A 148 2.51 -3.52 -2.60
CA ILE A 148 2.03 -2.85 -3.83
C ILE A 148 1.83 -3.89 -4.95
N VAL A 149 2.79 -4.78 -5.17
CA VAL A 149 2.67 -5.88 -6.14
C VAL A 149 1.59 -6.88 -5.72
N GLY A 150 1.44 -7.16 -4.42
CA GLY A 150 0.36 -7.97 -3.86
C GLY A 150 -1.03 -7.38 -4.12
N MET A 151 -1.12 -6.04 -4.21
CA MET A 151 -2.30 -5.29 -4.64
C MET A 151 -2.50 -5.30 -6.17
N GLN A 152 -1.77 -6.16 -6.90
CA GLN A 152 -1.80 -6.29 -8.36
C GLN A 152 -1.45 -4.99 -9.09
N VAL A 153 -0.67 -4.10 -8.47
CA VAL A 153 -0.13 -2.91 -9.13
C VAL A 153 1.22 -3.26 -9.76
N PRO A 154 1.34 -3.20 -11.10
CA PRO A 154 2.60 -3.48 -11.78
C PRO A 154 3.69 -2.47 -11.38
N GLY A 155 4.92 -2.95 -11.14
CA GLY A 155 6.03 -2.12 -10.66
C GLY A 155 6.37 -0.94 -11.58
N GLN A 156 6.22 -1.12 -12.89
CA GLN A 156 6.43 -0.06 -13.89
C GLN A 156 5.44 1.11 -13.78
N LEU A 157 4.30 0.93 -13.09
CA LEU A 157 3.31 1.99 -12.86
C LEU A 157 3.56 2.77 -11.56
N ILE A 158 4.59 2.42 -10.79
CA ILE A 158 5.03 3.20 -9.62
C ILE A 158 5.80 4.40 -10.15
N ASN A 159 5.26 5.62 -10.01
CA ASN A 159 5.86 6.78 -10.67
C ASN A 159 5.96 8.05 -9.81
N ASP A 160 4.87 8.43 -9.13
CA ASP A 160 4.79 9.67 -8.34
C ASP A 160 4.92 9.35 -6.85
N ILE A 161 6.13 9.55 -6.30
CA ILE A 161 6.45 9.24 -4.91
C ILE A 161 6.68 10.54 -4.12
N PHE A 162 5.92 10.74 -3.05
CA PHE A 162 5.98 11.88 -2.14
C PHE A 162 6.63 11.45 -0.82
N ILE A 163 7.78 12.03 -0.49
CA ILE A 163 8.54 11.68 0.72
C ILE A 163 8.28 12.70 1.82
N SER A 164 7.80 12.25 2.97
CA SER A 164 7.52 13.12 4.11
C SER A 164 8.80 13.63 4.77
N HIS A 165 9.79 12.76 4.92
CA HIS A 165 11.12 13.06 5.45
C HIS A 165 12.10 11.92 5.15
N LEU A 166 13.39 12.16 5.40
CA LEU A 166 14.49 11.28 4.95
C LEU A 166 14.99 10.32 6.05
N HIS A 167 14.10 9.83 6.91
CA HIS A 167 14.42 8.61 7.65
C HIS A 167 14.29 7.39 6.73
N VAL A 168 15.18 6.41 6.91
CA VAL A 168 15.34 5.29 5.99
C VAL A 168 14.06 4.45 5.87
N ASP A 169 13.29 4.31 6.93
CA ASP A 169 12.01 3.61 6.96
C ASP A 169 10.91 4.27 6.12
N HIS A 170 11.15 5.45 5.55
CA HIS A 170 10.24 6.17 4.65
C HIS A 170 10.68 6.16 3.17
N TYR A 171 11.87 5.63 2.83
CA TYR A 171 12.33 5.59 1.43
C TYR A 171 13.16 4.34 1.05
N ALA A 172 13.40 3.41 1.97
CA ALA A 172 14.31 2.28 1.79
C ALA A 172 14.01 1.38 0.58
N ASP A 173 12.77 1.36 0.06
CA ASP A 173 12.43 0.56 -1.12
C ASP A 173 12.64 1.32 -2.44
N ILE A 174 12.92 2.63 -2.42
CA ILE A 174 13.20 3.41 -3.64
C ILE A 174 14.44 2.87 -4.37
N PRO A 175 15.59 2.62 -3.71
CA PRO A 175 16.77 2.07 -4.38
C PRO A 175 16.52 0.72 -5.04
N TYR A 176 15.57 -0.06 -4.52
CA TYR A 176 15.15 -1.34 -5.11
C TYR A 176 14.26 -1.12 -6.33
N ILE A 177 13.17 -0.36 -6.18
CA ILE A 177 12.20 -0.22 -7.28
C ILE A 177 12.74 0.62 -8.43
N TYR A 178 13.58 1.62 -8.17
CA TYR A 178 14.09 2.53 -9.20
C TYR A 178 14.70 1.80 -10.41
N PRO A 179 15.71 0.93 -10.27
CA PRO A 179 16.27 0.24 -11.42
C PRO A 179 15.36 -0.89 -11.94
N PHE A 180 14.62 -1.58 -11.07
CA PHE A 180 13.73 -2.69 -11.50
C PHE A 180 12.44 -2.21 -12.18
N ARG A 181 11.99 -0.98 -11.88
CA ARG A 181 10.92 -0.28 -12.59
C ARG A 181 11.32 -0.06 -14.04
N ALA A 182 12.52 0.45 -14.29
CA ALA A 182 13.05 0.63 -15.65
C ALA A 182 13.14 -0.70 -16.39
N TRP A 183 13.75 -1.72 -15.76
CA TRP A 183 13.87 -3.06 -16.32
C TRP A 183 12.51 -3.72 -16.64
N SER A 184 11.47 -3.44 -15.86
CA SER A 184 10.11 -3.99 -16.05
C SER A 184 9.21 -3.18 -16.99
N GLY A 185 9.76 -2.21 -17.74
CA GLY A 185 9.02 -1.46 -18.76
C GLY A 185 8.68 -0.01 -18.38
N GLY A 186 9.15 0.47 -17.23
CA GLY A 186 8.99 1.86 -16.80
C GLY A 186 10.04 2.76 -17.46
N TYR A 187 9.84 3.09 -18.73
CA TYR A 187 10.83 3.79 -19.55
C TYR A 187 10.80 5.32 -19.46
N THR A 188 9.99 5.87 -18.55
CA THR A 188 9.95 7.31 -18.24
C THR A 188 10.67 7.60 -16.93
N PRO A 189 11.10 8.85 -16.67
CA PRO A 189 11.71 9.22 -15.40
C PRO A 189 10.83 8.89 -14.20
N LEU A 190 11.44 8.41 -13.10
CA LEU A 190 10.77 8.28 -11.80
C LEU A 190 10.63 9.67 -11.17
N ARG A 191 9.45 10.03 -10.66
CA ARG A 191 9.20 11.33 -10.02
C ARG A 191 9.24 11.21 -8.51
N ILE A 192 10.14 11.98 -7.88
CA ILE A 192 10.26 12.04 -6.43
C ILE A 192 9.99 13.48 -5.99
N HIS A 193 8.92 13.65 -5.22
CA HIS A 193 8.52 14.90 -4.61
C HIS A 193 8.94 14.86 -3.15
N GLY A 194 9.71 15.84 -2.69
CA GLY A 194 10.14 15.82 -1.30
C GLY A 194 10.71 17.15 -0.83
N PRO A 195 10.81 17.32 0.50
CA PRO A 195 11.30 18.55 1.08
C PRO A 195 12.81 18.71 0.89
N SER A 196 13.24 19.97 0.86
CA SER A 196 14.64 20.33 1.09
C SER A 196 15.02 20.11 2.55
N GLY A 197 16.33 20.09 2.81
CA GLY A 197 16.89 20.10 4.16
C GLY A 197 17.39 21.49 4.55
N ARG A 198 18.01 21.60 5.73
CA ARG A 198 18.74 22.81 6.11
C ARG A 198 19.97 23.07 5.21
N THR A 199 20.54 22.03 4.61
CA THR A 199 21.60 22.11 3.61
C THR A 199 21.24 21.25 2.39
N PRO A 200 21.83 21.49 1.21
CA PRO A 200 21.53 20.72 -0.01
C PRO A 200 21.75 19.20 0.14
N GLU A 201 22.75 18.79 0.91
CA GLU A 201 23.08 17.38 1.13
C GLU A 201 22.04 16.66 2.00
N LEU A 202 21.25 17.43 2.74
CA LEU A 202 20.22 16.94 3.65
C LEU A 202 18.80 17.06 3.04
N GLY A 203 18.69 17.49 1.78
CA GLY A 203 17.45 17.52 1.01
C GLY A 203 17.22 16.25 0.20
N THR A 204 16.03 16.16 -0.39
CA THR A 204 15.60 15.07 -1.26
C THR A 204 16.55 14.88 -2.46
N GLN A 205 17.03 15.97 -3.07
CA GLN A 205 18.01 15.90 -4.17
C GLN A 205 19.34 15.31 -3.69
N GLY A 206 19.79 15.69 -2.49
CA GLY A 206 20.98 15.13 -1.85
C GLY A 206 20.86 13.62 -1.62
N MET A 207 19.71 13.17 -1.13
CA MET A 207 19.40 11.74 -0.96
C MET A 207 19.46 10.99 -2.30
N VAL A 208 18.80 11.51 -3.34
CA VAL A 208 18.79 10.86 -4.67
C VAL A 208 20.20 10.78 -5.28
N ASN A 209 21.01 11.82 -5.13
CA ASN A 209 22.39 11.83 -5.62
C ASN A 209 23.23 10.74 -4.92
N GLY A 210 23.13 10.64 -3.59
CA GLY A 210 23.81 9.59 -2.81
C GLY A 210 23.31 8.19 -3.16
N MET A 211 22.01 8.01 -3.34
CA MET A 211 21.40 6.75 -3.77
C MET A 211 21.91 6.30 -5.14
N LYS A 212 21.96 7.20 -6.14
CA LYS A 212 22.50 6.86 -7.48
C LYS A 212 23.97 6.43 -7.41
N GLN A 213 24.78 7.05 -6.55
CA GLN A 213 26.17 6.62 -6.33
C GLN A 213 26.25 5.22 -5.70
N MET A 214 25.43 4.93 -4.70
CA MET A 214 25.33 3.61 -4.07
C MET A 214 24.95 2.52 -5.09
N LEU A 215 24.05 2.86 -6.04
CA LEU A 215 23.53 1.93 -7.04
C LEU A 215 24.42 1.76 -8.28
N LYS A 216 25.58 2.43 -8.35
CA LYS A 216 26.40 2.53 -9.58
C LYS A 216 26.62 1.18 -10.28
N TRP A 217 27.05 0.15 -9.53
CA TRP A 217 27.28 -1.18 -10.12
C TRP A 217 26.02 -1.75 -10.77
N HIS A 218 24.86 -1.60 -10.13
CA HIS A 218 23.61 -2.14 -10.65
C HIS A 218 23.20 -1.40 -11.93
N LEU A 219 23.27 -0.07 -11.92
CA LEU A 219 22.90 0.74 -13.08
C LEU A 219 23.80 0.43 -14.29
N GLU A 220 25.11 0.28 -14.09
CA GLU A 220 26.04 -0.13 -15.16
C GLU A 220 25.87 -1.60 -15.57
N ALA A 221 25.42 -2.48 -14.67
CA ALA A 221 25.23 -3.90 -15.01
C ALA A 221 23.90 -4.16 -15.76
N PHE A 222 22.85 -3.39 -15.47
CA PHE A 222 21.52 -3.57 -16.06
C PHE A 222 21.25 -2.69 -17.28
N ASP A 223 22.18 -1.80 -17.66
CA ASP A 223 22.10 -1.02 -18.90
C ASP A 223 22.14 -1.89 -20.18
N VAL A 224 22.45 -3.18 -20.04
CA VAL A 224 22.36 -4.20 -21.10
C VAL A 224 20.91 -4.47 -21.55
N PHE A 225 19.91 -4.08 -20.75
CA PHE A 225 18.50 -4.21 -21.06
C PHE A 225 17.92 -2.88 -21.57
N PRO A 226 16.81 -2.92 -22.34
CA PRO A 226 16.07 -1.70 -22.63
C PRO A 226 15.56 -1.07 -21.33
N ILE A 227 16.08 0.11 -21.00
CA ILE A 227 15.70 0.89 -19.81
C ILE A 227 15.04 2.24 -20.14
N GLY A 228 15.17 2.72 -21.39
CA GLY A 228 14.72 4.06 -21.79
C GLY A 228 15.26 5.16 -20.86
N ASP A 229 14.42 6.13 -20.52
CA ASP A 229 14.70 7.17 -19.53
C ASP A 229 14.39 6.71 -18.10
N GLY A 230 14.21 5.39 -17.88
CA GLY A 230 13.84 4.83 -16.58
C GLY A 230 14.92 4.97 -15.49
N TYR A 231 16.16 5.29 -15.88
CA TYR A 231 17.25 5.67 -14.96
C TYR A 231 17.33 7.19 -14.71
N GLU A 232 16.43 7.97 -15.30
CA GLU A 232 16.26 9.35 -14.88
C GLU A 232 15.33 9.44 -13.67
N ILE A 233 15.66 10.39 -12.79
CA ILE A 233 14.85 10.72 -11.63
C ILE A 233 14.60 12.21 -11.67
N GLU A 234 13.33 12.58 -11.84
CA GLU A 234 12.86 13.95 -11.72
C GLU A 234 12.60 14.23 -10.23
N VAL A 235 13.48 15.02 -9.62
CA VAL A 235 13.32 15.44 -8.23
C VAL A 235 12.63 16.79 -8.21
N ASN A 236 11.41 16.81 -7.68
CA ASN A 236 10.72 18.04 -7.32
C ASN A 236 11.01 18.34 -5.84
N GLU A 237 12.13 19.01 -5.59
CA GLU A 237 12.51 19.46 -4.25
C GLU A 237 11.89 20.84 -3.95
N PHE A 238 11.17 20.95 -2.83
CA PHE A 238 10.52 22.20 -2.40
C PHE A 238 10.96 22.62 -1.01
N ASP A 239 10.79 23.90 -0.65
CA ASP A 239 11.19 24.40 0.67
C ASP A 239 10.35 23.76 1.78
N PHE A 240 11.00 23.03 2.70
CA PHE A 240 10.33 22.37 3.82
C PHE A 240 9.58 23.33 4.75
N ARG A 241 9.90 24.62 4.70
CA ARG A 241 9.30 25.67 5.55
C ARG A 241 7.95 26.16 5.02
N GLN A 242 7.57 25.83 3.80
CA GLN A 242 6.35 26.38 3.19
C GLN A 242 5.09 25.94 3.95
N GLU A 243 4.17 26.88 4.15
CA GLU A 243 2.91 26.64 4.85
C GLU A 243 1.76 26.56 3.85
N GLY A 244 1.42 25.34 3.41
CA GLY A 244 0.34 25.10 2.44
C GLY A 244 0.70 25.41 0.99
N GLY A 245 2.00 25.50 0.70
CA GLY A 245 2.53 25.63 -0.66
C GLY A 245 2.17 24.42 -1.51
N VAL A 246 1.88 24.67 -2.80
CA VAL A 246 1.56 23.63 -3.79
C VAL A 246 2.87 22.94 -4.22
N VAL A 247 2.90 21.61 -4.14
CA VAL A 247 4.05 20.78 -4.53
C VAL A 247 3.74 19.87 -5.73
N TYR A 248 2.47 19.81 -6.13
CA TYR A 248 2.00 19.10 -7.31
C TYR A 248 0.66 19.73 -7.74
N ASP A 249 0.49 20.00 -9.03
CA ASP A 249 -0.74 20.55 -9.60
C ASP A 249 -0.87 20.12 -11.06
N GLU A 250 -1.44 18.93 -11.27
CA GLU A 250 -1.63 18.36 -12.60
C GLU A 250 -2.89 17.49 -12.63
N ASP A 251 -3.59 17.49 -13.77
CA ASP A 251 -4.76 16.65 -14.04
C ASP A 251 -5.85 16.71 -12.94
N GLY A 252 -6.04 17.91 -12.38
CA GLY A 252 -7.03 18.21 -11.35
C GLY A 252 -6.66 17.73 -9.95
N VAL A 253 -5.45 17.21 -9.75
CA VAL A 253 -4.92 16.81 -8.44
C VAL A 253 -3.99 17.90 -7.93
N VAL A 254 -4.25 18.38 -6.71
CA VAL A 254 -3.39 19.35 -6.04
C VAL A 254 -2.82 18.71 -4.78
N VAL A 255 -1.49 18.71 -4.63
CA VAL A 255 -0.82 18.31 -3.38
C VAL A 255 -0.17 19.52 -2.74
N ARG A 256 -0.39 19.70 -1.44
CA ARG A 256 0.19 20.77 -0.63
C ARG A 256 1.01 20.20 0.52
N SER A 257 2.00 20.95 1.00
CA SER A 257 2.80 20.56 2.16
C SER A 257 2.80 21.59 3.30
N TRP A 258 3.01 21.11 4.52
CA TRP A 258 3.27 21.93 5.72
C TRP A 258 4.43 21.36 6.52
N PRO A 259 5.24 22.20 7.19
CA PRO A 259 6.33 21.75 8.02
C PRO A 259 5.83 20.90 9.19
N ARG A 260 6.65 19.92 9.59
CA ARG A 260 6.45 19.09 10.78
C ARG A 260 7.70 19.13 11.65
N SER A 261 7.48 19.18 12.97
CA SER A 261 8.56 19.06 13.95
C SER A 261 8.91 17.58 14.15
N HIS A 262 9.97 17.10 13.52
CA HIS A 262 10.41 15.70 13.68
C HIS A 262 11.91 15.54 13.47
N ALA A 263 12.64 15.28 14.55
CA ALA A 263 14.10 15.04 14.65
C ALA A 263 15.03 16.12 14.06
N LYS A 264 14.89 16.44 12.77
CA LYS A 264 15.71 17.36 12.01
C LYS A 264 14.84 18.17 11.04
N ASP A 265 15.20 19.43 10.82
CA ASP A 265 14.62 20.28 9.78
C ASP A 265 14.57 19.55 8.43
N GLY A 266 13.36 19.50 7.86
CA GLY A 266 13.07 18.85 6.59
C GLY A 266 11.74 18.11 6.59
N ALA A 267 11.24 17.66 7.74
CA ALA A 267 9.99 16.89 7.76
C ALA A 267 8.76 17.72 7.39
N VAL A 268 7.87 17.14 6.57
CA VAL A 268 6.61 17.74 6.14
C VAL A 268 5.45 16.76 6.24
N GLY A 269 4.23 17.28 6.22
CA GLY A 269 3.01 16.51 5.98
C GLY A 269 2.30 17.01 4.73
N TYR A 270 1.58 16.12 4.05
CA TYR A 270 0.88 16.42 2.81
C TYR A 270 -0.63 16.47 2.98
N ARG A 271 -1.27 17.24 2.11
CA ARG A 271 -2.70 17.14 1.79
C ARG A 271 -2.81 16.97 0.28
N LEU A 272 -3.54 15.95 -0.16
CA LEU A 272 -3.95 15.77 -1.54
C LEU A 272 -5.42 16.18 -1.63
N ASP A 273 -5.73 17.05 -2.57
CA ASP A 273 -7.09 17.46 -2.92
C ASP A 273 -7.37 17.01 -4.36
N TRP A 274 -8.50 16.33 -4.59
CA TRP A 274 -8.93 15.93 -5.93
C TRP A 274 -10.45 15.78 -6.00
N ASN A 275 -11.08 16.51 -6.93
CA ASN A 275 -12.51 16.39 -7.20
C ASN A 275 -13.42 16.57 -5.96
N GLY A 276 -13.01 17.44 -5.03
CA GLY A 276 -13.72 17.67 -3.76
C GLY A 276 -13.46 16.63 -2.67
N LEU A 277 -12.62 15.63 -2.93
CA LEU A 277 -12.09 14.64 -1.98
C LEU A 277 -10.72 15.06 -1.42
#